data_AF-A0A948Z3S8-F1
#
_entry.id   AF-A0A948Z3S8-F1
#
_cell.length_a   1.000
_cell.length_b   1.000
_cell.length_c   1.000
_cell.angle_alpha   90.00
_cell.angle_beta   90.00
_cell.angle_gamma   90.00
#
_symmetry.space_group_name_H-M   'P 1'
#
loop_
_entity.id
_entity.type
_entity.pdbx_description
1 polymer ?
#
loop_
_entity_poly.entity_id
_entity_poly.type
_entity_poly.pdbx_seq_one_letter_code
_entity_poly.pdbx_strand_id
1 'polypeptide(L)'
;MDIDFTPFFKKYEEVLAMADKAFERVKNENSECVKCKTKCSDCCYALFDLYLIEALYINDKFNKKFKEGEREQLIEKSNIADRTIYKLKRKAYKDLESGKDENELLSKMAEERVRCPLLNDDGMCDFYEYRPITCRLYGIPISIGGVSHTCGLSAFTEGRQYPTVNLGKIHN
;
A
#
# COMPACT_ATOMS: atom_id res chain seq x y z
N MET A 1 -12.81 -25.25 14.00
CA MET A 1 -12.01 -25.63 12.82
C MET A 1 -11.13 -24.45 12.51
N ASP A 2 -9.83 -24.57 12.75
CA ASP A 2 -8.90 -23.60 12.18
C ASP A 2 -8.87 -23.79 10.67
N ILE A 3 -9.08 -22.72 9.93
CA ILE A 3 -9.00 -22.71 8.48
C ILE A 3 -7.52 -22.68 8.12
N ASP A 4 -7.03 -23.66 7.36
CA ASP A 4 -5.68 -23.62 6.82
C ASP A 4 -5.61 -22.67 5.61
N PHE A 5 -5.03 -21.49 5.82
CA PHE A 5 -4.83 -20.49 4.78
C PHE A 5 -3.57 -20.72 3.93
N THR A 6 -2.73 -21.72 4.26
CA THR A 6 -1.44 -21.96 3.58
C THR A 6 -1.55 -22.06 2.06
N PRO A 7 -2.53 -22.77 1.46
CA PRO A 7 -2.66 -22.83 0.00
C PRO A 7 -2.93 -21.46 -0.65
N PHE A 8 -3.68 -20.60 0.05
CA PHE A 8 -4.00 -19.25 -0.43
C PHE A 8 -2.80 -18.31 -0.29
N PHE A 9 -2.05 -18.43 0.81
CA PHE A 9 -0.82 -17.67 1.01
C PHE A 9 0.24 -17.99 -0.05
N LYS A 10 0.39 -19.26 -0.45
CA LYS A 10 1.31 -19.64 -1.54
C LYS A 10 0.95 -18.95 -2.86
N LYS A 11 -0.33 -18.98 -3.24
CA LYS A 11 -0.80 -18.26 -4.44
C LYS A 11 -0.58 -16.75 -4.34
N TYR A 12 -0.82 -16.19 -3.16
CA TYR A 12 -0.58 -14.77 -2.93
C TYR A 12 0.92 -14.42 -3.02
N GLU A 13 1.81 -15.25 -2.47
CA GLU A 13 3.26 -15.10 -2.57
C GLU A 13 3.75 -15.15 -4.03
N GLU A 14 3.12 -15.94 -4.91
CA GLU A 14 3.37 -15.91 -6.35
C GLU A 14 3.00 -14.56 -6.97
N VAL A 15 1.86 -13.98 -6.57
CA VAL A 15 1.45 -12.64 -7.00
C VAL A 15 2.42 -11.56 -6.49
N LEU A 16 2.89 -11.67 -5.24
CA LEU A 16 3.92 -10.79 -4.69
C LEU A 16 5.20 -10.83 -5.54
N ALA A 17 5.64 -12.03 -5.93
CA ALA A 17 6.81 -12.21 -6.78
C ALA A 17 6.60 -11.61 -8.19
N MET A 18 5.39 -11.67 -8.75
CA MET A 18 5.06 -10.99 -10.00
C MET A 18 5.10 -9.47 -9.85
N ALA A 19 4.60 -8.93 -8.73
CA ALA A 19 4.66 -7.50 -8.44
C ALA A 19 6.12 -7.00 -8.32
N ASP A 20 6.98 -7.74 -7.61
CA ASP A 20 8.39 -7.42 -7.48
C ASP A 20 9.10 -7.43 -8.85
N LYS A 21 8.82 -8.42 -9.70
CA LYS A 21 9.34 -8.49 -11.08
C LYS A 21 8.87 -7.31 -11.94
N ALA A 22 7.60 -6.93 -11.81
CA ALA A 22 7.06 -5.78 -12.53
C ALA A 22 7.76 -4.49 -12.11
N PHE A 23 7.95 -4.29 -10.79
CA PHE A 23 8.70 -3.15 -10.25
C PHE A 23 10.11 -3.07 -10.82
N GLU A 24 10.89 -4.17 -10.74
CA GLU A 24 12.27 -4.17 -11.24
C GLU A 24 12.32 -3.98 -12.76
N ARG A 25 11.37 -4.50 -13.53
CA ARG A 25 11.27 -4.22 -14.96
C ARG A 25 11.11 -2.73 -15.24
N VAL A 26 10.13 -2.07 -14.62
CA VAL A 26 9.90 -0.64 -14.86
C VAL A 26 11.09 0.20 -14.42
N LYS A 27 11.70 -0.15 -13.28
CA LYS A 27 12.90 0.50 -12.77
C LYS A 27 14.10 0.34 -13.69
N ASN A 28 14.30 -0.82 -14.30
CA ASN A 28 15.39 -1.03 -15.27
C ASN A 28 15.14 -0.27 -16.57
N GLU A 29 13.89 -0.21 -17.03
CA GLU A 29 13.51 0.51 -18.25
C GLU A 29 13.48 2.05 -18.06
N ASN A 30 13.27 2.54 -16.83
CA ASN A 30 13.07 3.97 -16.51
C ASN A 30 13.79 4.37 -15.20
N SER A 31 15.08 4.05 -15.10
CA SER A 31 15.86 4.19 -13.87
C SER A 31 15.95 5.64 -13.34
N GLU A 32 15.87 6.62 -14.25
CA GLU A 32 15.85 8.04 -13.94
C GLU A 32 14.51 8.48 -13.32
N CYS A 33 13.42 7.77 -13.60
CA CYS A 33 12.08 8.05 -13.07
C CYS A 33 11.86 7.41 -11.69
N VAL A 34 12.35 6.19 -11.47
CA VAL A 34 12.15 5.46 -10.21
C VAL A 34 13.15 5.92 -9.15
N LYS A 35 12.71 6.77 -8.21
CA LYS A 35 13.55 7.31 -7.12
C LYS A 35 13.52 6.47 -5.83
N CYS A 36 12.79 5.36 -5.82
CA CYS A 36 12.67 4.48 -4.65
C CYS A 36 14.04 3.92 -4.25
N LYS A 37 14.37 4.01 -2.96
CA LYS A 37 15.62 3.54 -2.35
C LYS A 37 15.41 3.19 -0.90
N THR A 38 16.36 2.49 -0.28
CA THR A 38 16.33 2.23 1.17
C THR A 38 16.19 3.56 1.93
N LYS A 39 15.32 3.59 2.95
CA LYS A 39 14.91 4.79 3.70
C LYS A 39 14.06 5.81 2.93
N CYS A 40 13.63 5.52 1.69
CA CYS A 40 12.53 6.24 1.05
C CYS A 40 11.20 5.78 1.69
N SER A 41 10.71 6.52 2.67
CA SER A 41 9.52 6.16 3.45
C SER A 41 8.21 6.72 2.91
N ASP A 42 8.18 7.24 1.67
CA ASP A 42 6.98 7.90 1.11
C ASP A 42 5.76 6.97 1.08
N CYS A 43 5.96 5.71 0.69
CA CYS A 43 4.91 4.68 0.69
C CYS A 43 4.35 4.39 2.08
N CYS A 44 5.11 4.64 3.15
CA CYS A 44 4.68 4.46 4.53
C CYS A 44 3.75 5.57 5.03
N TYR A 45 3.41 6.55 4.18
CA TYR A 45 2.41 7.57 4.48
C TYR A 45 1.23 7.55 3.50
N ALA A 46 1.26 6.67 2.51
CA ALA A 46 0.16 6.56 1.54
C ALA A 46 -1.04 5.83 2.16
N LEU A 47 -2.24 6.36 1.95
CA LEU A 47 -3.49 5.72 2.36
C LEU A 47 -4.07 4.90 1.22
N PHE A 48 -4.28 3.60 1.43
CA PHE A 48 -4.87 2.68 0.46
C PHE A 48 -5.56 1.53 1.19
N ASP A 49 -6.48 0.86 0.49
CA ASP A 49 -7.16 -0.32 0.99
C ASP A 49 -6.37 -1.61 0.74
N LEU A 50 -6.63 -2.61 1.58
CA LEU A 50 -6.07 -3.95 1.45
C LEU A 50 -7.15 -4.92 0.97
N TYR A 51 -6.76 -5.85 0.10
CA TYR A 51 -7.64 -6.97 -0.23
C TYR A 51 -7.68 -7.97 0.94
N LEU A 52 -8.76 -8.76 1.01
CA LEU A 52 -8.96 -9.71 2.10
C LEU A 52 -7.77 -10.68 2.29
N ILE A 53 -7.23 -11.21 1.18
CA ILE A 53 -6.06 -12.09 1.24
C ILE A 53 -4.82 -11.39 1.79
N GLU A 54 -4.62 -10.11 1.48
CA GLU A 54 -3.49 -9.33 2.02
C GLU A 54 -3.66 -9.08 3.52
N ALA A 55 -4.88 -8.73 3.97
CA ALA A 55 -5.18 -8.52 5.37
C ALA A 55 -4.95 -9.80 6.21
N LEU A 56 -5.40 -10.96 5.71
CA LEU A 56 -5.16 -12.27 6.34
C LEU A 56 -3.67 -12.62 6.37
N TYR A 57 -2.96 -12.40 5.25
CA TYR A 57 -1.53 -12.66 5.16
C TYR A 57 -0.72 -11.77 6.10
N ILE A 58 -1.01 -10.46 6.15
CA ILE A 58 -0.37 -9.51 7.06
C ILE A 58 -0.62 -9.92 8.51
N ASN A 59 -1.85 -10.28 8.88
CA ASN A 59 -2.17 -10.74 10.23
C ASN A 59 -1.37 -11.99 10.62
N ASP A 60 -1.33 -13.01 9.75
CA ASP A 60 -0.55 -14.24 9.98
C ASP A 60 0.94 -13.95 10.16
N LYS A 61 1.54 -13.19 9.23
CA LYS A 61 2.98 -12.88 9.27
C LYS A 61 3.32 -11.95 10.44
N PHE A 62 2.43 -11.02 10.83
CA PHE A 62 2.60 -10.16 12.00
C PHE A 62 2.64 -10.99 13.28
N ASN A 63 1.70 -11.92 13.43
CA ASN A 63 1.62 -12.84 14.56
C ASN A 63 2.74 -13.88 14.60
N LYS A 64 3.48 -14.09 13.52
CA LYS A 64 4.67 -14.94 13.50
C LYS A 64 5.97 -14.15 13.71
N LYS A 65 6.03 -12.91 13.23
CA LYS A 65 7.25 -12.10 13.23
C LYS A 65 7.55 -11.45 14.58
N PHE A 66 6.57 -10.77 15.17
CA PHE A 66 6.81 -9.92 16.33
C PHE A 66 6.53 -10.68 17.64
N LYS A 67 7.27 -10.38 18.70
CA LYS A 67 7.01 -10.91 20.05
C LYS A 67 6.03 -10.03 20.81
N GLU A 68 5.50 -10.51 21.93
CA GLU A 68 4.45 -9.83 22.70
C GLU A 68 4.76 -8.34 23.00
N GLY A 69 5.95 -8.02 23.51
CA GLY A 69 6.34 -6.63 23.80
C GLY A 69 6.50 -5.74 22.56
N GLU A 70 6.99 -6.28 21.45
CA GLU A 70 7.07 -5.54 20.17
C GLU A 70 5.68 -5.31 19.58
N ARG A 71 4.80 -6.32 19.72
CA ARG A 71 3.41 -6.23 19.25
C ARG A 71 2.64 -5.14 19.99
N GLU A 72 2.81 -5.01 21.30
CA GLU A 72 2.11 -3.98 22.07
C GLU A 72 2.40 -2.57 21.54
N GLN A 73 3.68 -2.26 21.27
CA GLN A 73 4.08 -0.98 20.69
C GLN A 73 3.50 -0.78 19.29
N LEU A 74 3.51 -1.81 18.45
CA LEU A 74 2.94 -1.75 17.10
C LEU A 74 1.42 -1.62 17.12
N ILE A 75 0.74 -2.25 18.08
CA ILE A 75 -0.71 -2.13 18.29
C ILE A 75 -1.05 -0.70 18.71
N GLU A 76 -0.27 -0.06 19.59
CA GLU A 76 -0.55 1.34 19.94
C GLU A 76 -0.34 2.29 18.76
N LYS A 77 0.73 2.09 17.97
CA LYS A 77 0.91 2.82 16.69
C LYS A 77 -0.28 2.58 15.74
N SER A 78 -0.81 1.36 15.71
CA SER A 78 -1.98 1.00 14.90
C SER A 78 -3.26 1.68 15.38
N ASN A 79 -3.47 1.77 16.70
CA ASN A 79 -4.61 2.48 17.29
C ASN A 79 -4.60 3.97 16.91
N ILE A 80 -3.42 4.61 16.87
CA ILE A 80 -3.28 6.01 16.44
C ILE A 80 -3.66 6.18 14.97
N ALA A 81 -3.12 5.31 14.10
CA ALA A 81 -3.44 5.33 12.66
C ALA A 81 -4.93 5.08 12.43
N ASP A 82 -5.51 4.07 13.08
CA ASP A 82 -6.93 3.70 12.97
C ASP A 82 -7.86 4.85 13.38
N ARG A 83 -7.61 5.49 14.52
CA ARG A 83 -8.36 6.69 14.96
C ARG A 83 -8.30 7.82 13.93
N THR A 84 -7.16 7.99 13.26
CA THR A 84 -6.99 9.00 12.22
C THR A 84 -7.81 8.65 10.99
N ILE A 85 -7.68 7.41 10.50
CA ILE A 85 -8.41 6.89 9.34
C ILE A 85 -9.92 6.91 9.58
N TYR A 86 -10.38 6.55 10.79
CA TYR A 86 -11.79 6.61 11.16
C TYR A 86 -12.36 8.03 11.01
N LYS A 87 -11.64 9.06 11.49
CA LYS A 87 -12.07 10.46 11.36
C LYS A 87 -12.15 10.88 9.88
N LEU A 88 -11.17 10.49 9.07
CA LEU A 88 -11.14 10.75 7.63
C LEU A 88 -12.34 10.10 6.93
N LYS A 89 -12.56 8.79 7.15
CA LYS A 89 -13.70 8.05 6.59
C LYS A 89 -15.04 8.63 7.02
N ARG A 90 -15.19 8.99 8.30
CA ARG A 90 -16.42 9.61 8.81
C ARG A 90 -16.69 10.98 8.16
N LYS A 91 -15.64 11.78 7.93
CA LYS A 91 -15.76 13.06 7.23
C LYS A 91 -16.16 12.86 5.76
N ALA A 92 -15.47 11.97 5.05
CA ALA A 92 -15.76 11.64 3.66
C ALA A 92 -17.19 11.13 3.47
N TYR A 93 -17.66 10.26 4.38
CA TYR A 93 -19.04 9.77 4.36
C TYR A 93 -20.08 10.90 4.52
N LYS A 94 -19.89 11.81 5.48
CA LYS A 94 -20.78 12.97 5.66
C LYS A 94 -20.77 13.91 4.45
N ASP A 95 -19.59 14.10 3.87
CA ASP A 95 -19.40 14.92 2.68
C ASP A 95 -20.14 14.31 1.48
N LEU A 96 -20.08 12.99 1.31
CA LEU A 96 -20.84 12.26 0.30
C LEU A 96 -22.37 12.40 0.53
N GLU A 97 -22.83 12.23 1.78
CA GLU A 97 -24.26 12.43 2.14
C GLU A 97 -24.74 13.87 1.86
N SER A 98 -23.85 14.86 1.95
CA SER A 98 -24.16 16.25 1.62
C SER A 98 -24.20 16.55 0.12
N GLY A 99 -24.00 15.54 -0.74
CA GLY A 99 -24.09 15.65 -2.20
C GLY A 99 -22.79 16.08 -2.89
N LYS A 100 -21.64 15.98 -2.23
CA LYS A 100 -20.33 16.21 -2.89
C LYS A 100 -20.01 15.08 -3.86
N ASP A 101 -19.25 15.41 -4.90
CA ASP A 101 -18.83 14.45 -5.93
C ASP A 101 -17.93 13.35 -5.34
N GLU A 102 -18.24 12.10 -5.65
CA GLU A 102 -17.53 10.94 -5.13
C GLU A 102 -16.07 10.88 -5.60
N ASN A 103 -15.79 11.23 -6.86
CA ASN A 103 -14.43 11.19 -7.40
C ASN A 103 -13.53 12.25 -6.76
N GLU A 104 -14.08 13.45 -6.51
CA GLU A 104 -13.37 14.51 -5.79
C GLU A 104 -13.05 14.08 -4.34
N LEU A 105 -13.97 13.39 -3.67
CA LEU A 105 -13.75 12.86 -2.32
C LEU A 105 -12.68 11.77 -2.29
N LEU A 106 -12.74 10.81 -3.22
CA LEU A 106 -11.74 9.75 -3.34
C LEU A 106 -10.34 10.33 -3.65
N SER A 107 -10.28 11.35 -4.50
CA SER A 107 -9.01 12.05 -4.81
C SER A 107 -8.42 12.72 -3.57
N LYS A 108 -9.25 13.45 -2.80
CA LYS A 108 -8.81 14.06 -1.53
C LYS A 108 -8.37 13.02 -0.51
N MET A 109 -9.08 11.89 -0.41
CA MET A 109 -8.67 10.80 0.48
C MET A 109 -7.33 10.19 0.08
N ALA A 110 -7.02 10.09 -1.22
CA ALA A 110 -5.74 9.59 -1.70
C ALA A 110 -4.56 10.53 -1.40
N GLU A 111 -4.83 11.83 -1.22
CA GLU A 111 -3.84 12.83 -0.82
C GLU A 111 -3.55 12.83 0.70
N GLU A 112 -4.47 12.28 1.51
CA GLU A 112 -4.30 12.19 2.96
C GLU A 112 -3.09 11.33 3.31
N ARG A 113 -2.31 11.81 4.28
CA ARG A 113 -1.07 11.14 4.71
C ARG A 113 -1.20 10.60 6.12
N VAL A 114 -1.32 9.28 6.24
CA VAL A 114 -1.39 8.58 7.53
C VAL A 114 -0.15 7.73 7.71
N ARG A 115 0.61 7.98 8.79
CA ARG A 115 1.84 7.24 9.08
C ARG A 115 1.52 5.76 9.34
N CYS A 116 2.16 4.89 8.58
CA CYS A 116 2.09 3.44 8.73
C CYS A 116 2.62 3.02 10.12
N PRO A 117 1.92 2.13 10.86
CA PRO A 117 2.39 1.63 12.15
C PRO A 117 3.72 0.87 12.07
N LEU A 118 4.02 0.28 10.91
CA LEU A 118 5.21 -0.54 10.65
C LEU A 118 6.42 0.27 10.19
N LEU A 119 6.31 1.61 10.14
CA LEU A 119 7.47 2.49 9.94
C LEU A 119 8.19 2.68 11.28
N ASN A 120 9.47 2.29 11.33
CA ASN A 120 10.31 2.48 12.49
C ASN A 120 10.98 3.87 12.49
N ASP A 121 11.73 4.15 13.56
CA ASP A 121 12.34 5.46 13.79
C ASP A 121 13.58 5.69 12.90
N ASP A 122 14.14 4.63 12.32
CA ASP A 122 15.22 4.71 11.32
C ASP A 122 14.71 5.01 9.89
N GLY A 123 13.40 5.20 9.72
CA GLY A 123 12.77 5.43 8.42
C GLY A 123 12.65 4.15 7.57
N MET A 124 12.70 2.98 8.20
CA MET A 124 12.59 1.68 7.55
C MET A 124 11.29 0.98 7.92
N CYS A 125 10.82 0.09 7.03
CA CYS A 125 9.64 -0.72 7.30
C CYS A 125 10.03 -2.00 8.03
N ASP A 126 9.53 -2.21 9.25
CA ASP A 126 9.77 -3.44 10.04
C ASP A 126 9.13 -4.68 9.40
N PHE A 127 8.27 -4.48 8.40
CA PHE A 127 7.51 -5.51 7.71
C PHE A 127 7.84 -5.61 6.21
N TYR A 128 9.03 -5.16 5.82
CA TYR A 128 9.40 -4.99 4.42
C TYR A 128 9.19 -6.24 3.54
N GLU A 129 9.49 -7.42 4.06
CA GLU A 129 9.37 -8.71 3.35
C GLU A 129 7.91 -9.16 3.15
N TYR A 130 7.01 -8.67 3.99
CA TYR A 130 5.59 -9.07 4.03
C TYR A 130 4.66 -7.94 3.58
N ARG A 131 5.22 -6.92 2.93
CA ARG A 131 4.48 -5.76 2.40
C ARG A 131 3.36 -6.19 1.43
N PRO A 132 2.22 -5.49 1.44
CA PRO A 132 1.14 -5.68 0.47
C PRO A 132 1.58 -5.27 -0.94
N ILE A 133 0.78 -5.64 -1.94
CA ILE A 133 1.09 -5.42 -3.36
C ILE A 133 1.27 -3.93 -3.66
N THR A 134 0.39 -3.08 -3.13
CA THR A 134 0.48 -1.62 -3.30
C THR A 134 1.82 -1.07 -2.82
N CYS A 135 2.34 -1.55 -1.68
CA CYS A 135 3.65 -1.13 -1.18
C CYS A 135 4.82 -1.61 -2.04
N ARG A 136 4.68 -2.72 -2.77
CA ARG A 136 5.72 -3.28 -3.65
C ARG A 136 5.79 -2.59 -4.99
N LEU A 137 4.63 -2.19 -5.51
CA LEU A 137 4.51 -1.43 -6.74
C LEU A 137 4.69 0.08 -6.52
N TYR A 138 4.72 0.54 -5.26
CA TYR A 138 4.88 1.96 -4.95
C TYR A 138 6.19 2.51 -5.52
N GLY A 139 6.09 3.61 -6.27
CA GLY A 139 7.24 4.24 -6.93
C GLY A 139 7.33 3.98 -8.44
N ILE A 140 6.50 3.08 -8.98
CA ILE A 140 6.29 2.93 -10.43
C ILE A 140 4.84 3.31 -10.82
N PRO A 141 4.54 3.52 -12.10
CA PRO A 141 3.18 3.81 -12.54
C PRO A 141 2.26 2.61 -12.31
N ILE A 142 1.14 2.87 -11.64
CA ILE A 142 0.05 1.92 -11.43
C ILE A 142 -1.22 2.46 -12.06
N SER A 143 -2.14 1.58 -12.47
CA SER A 143 -3.46 1.96 -12.94
C SER A 143 -4.56 1.34 -12.09
N ILE A 144 -5.51 2.18 -11.68
CA ILE A 144 -6.70 1.83 -10.91
C ILE A 144 -7.89 2.46 -11.63
N GLY A 145 -8.90 1.66 -12.01
CA GLY A 145 -10.07 2.18 -12.73
C GLY A 145 -9.76 2.85 -14.08
N GLY A 146 -8.62 2.52 -14.71
CA GLY A 146 -8.18 3.15 -15.95
C GLY A 146 -7.43 4.48 -15.76
N VAL A 147 -7.38 5.00 -14.53
CA VAL A 147 -6.59 6.18 -14.17
C VAL A 147 -5.19 5.72 -13.76
N SER A 148 -4.16 6.45 -14.20
CA SER A 148 -2.77 6.15 -13.84
C SER A 148 -2.34 7.02 -12.65
N HIS A 149 -1.63 6.41 -11.71
CA HIS A 149 -1.10 7.07 -10.52
C HIS A 149 0.39 6.80 -10.40
N THR A 150 1.13 7.80 -9.91
CA THR A 150 2.57 7.71 -9.66
C THR A 150 2.88 8.28 -8.28
N CYS A 151 4.02 7.87 -7.70
CA CYS A 151 4.51 8.45 -6.45
C CYS A 151 4.96 9.90 -6.69
N GLY A 152 4.62 10.81 -5.77
CA GLY A 152 5.00 12.23 -5.86
C GLY A 152 6.51 12.50 -5.80
N LEU A 153 7.33 11.51 -5.41
CA LEU A 153 8.79 11.59 -5.45
C LEU A 153 9.41 10.98 -6.71
N SER A 154 8.61 10.33 -7.55
CA SER A 154 9.08 9.79 -8.82
C SER A 154 9.28 10.91 -9.85
N ALA A 155 10.06 10.65 -10.91
CA ALA A 155 10.22 11.59 -12.03
C ALA A 155 9.42 11.16 -13.27
N PHE A 156 8.33 10.41 -13.08
CA PHE A 156 7.38 10.15 -14.16
C PHE A 156 6.61 11.43 -14.49
N THR A 157 6.44 11.74 -15.77
CA THR A 157 5.75 12.96 -16.22
C THR A 157 4.42 12.62 -16.89
N GLU A 158 3.37 13.38 -16.58
CA GLU A 158 2.08 13.27 -17.25
C GLU A 158 2.19 13.47 -18.77
N GLY A 159 1.30 12.79 -19.52
CA GLY A 159 1.28 12.84 -20.98
C GLY A 159 2.32 11.97 -21.70
N ARG A 160 3.23 11.31 -20.97
CA ARG A 160 4.16 10.32 -21.52
C ARG A 160 3.68 8.89 -21.30
N GLN A 161 4.13 7.99 -22.18
CA GLN A 161 3.84 6.57 -22.08
C GLN A 161 4.94 5.86 -21.29
N TYR A 162 4.52 5.13 -20.26
CA TYR A 162 5.39 4.31 -19.43
C TYR A 162 4.74 2.93 -19.22
N PRO A 163 5.53 1.88 -18.92
CA PRO A 163 4.97 0.63 -18.45
C PRO A 163 4.19 0.86 -17.15
N THR A 164 2.92 0.46 -17.15
CA THR A 164 1.99 0.68 -16.03
C THR A 164 1.40 -0.63 -15.57
N VAL A 165 1.41 -0.88 -14.26
CA VAL A 165 0.82 -2.08 -13.68
C VAL A 165 -0.66 -1.85 -13.37
N ASN A 166 -1.55 -2.65 -13.94
CA ASN A 166 -2.98 -2.58 -13.66
C ASN A 166 -3.31 -3.36 -12.37
N LEU A 167 -3.51 -2.65 -11.26
CA LEU A 167 -3.83 -3.26 -9.95
C LEU A 167 -5.18 -3.98 -9.98
N GLY A 168 -6.16 -3.46 -10.72
CA GLY A 168 -7.48 -4.07 -10.85
C GLY A 168 -7.46 -5.45 -11.53
N LYS A 169 -6.39 -5.79 -12.26
CA LYS A 169 -6.20 -7.12 -12.88
C LYS A 169 -5.39 -8.08 -12.03
N ILE A 170 -4.76 -7.63 -10.95
CA ILE A 170 -3.94 -8.50 -10.09
C ILE A 170 -4.80 -9.36 -9.17
N HIS A 171 -6.00 -8.89 -8.84
CA HIS A 171 -6.92 -9.53 -7.88
C HIS A 171 -8.14 -10.20 -8.53
N ASN A 172 -8.21 -10.21 -9.87
CA ASN A 172 -9.25 -10.88 -10.67
C ASN A 172 -8.67 -12.09 -11.38
#